data_AF-A0A9P7NPG5-F1
#
_entry.id   AF-A0A9P7NPG5-F1
#
_cell.length_a   1.000
_cell.length_b   1.000
_cell.length_c   1.000
_cell.angle_alpha   90.00
_cell.angle_beta   90.00
_cell.angle_gamma   90.00
#
_symmetry.space_group_name_H-M   'P 1'
#
loop_
_entity.id
_entity.type
_entity.pdbx_description
1 polymer ?
#
loop_
_entity_poly.entity_id
_entity_poly.type
_entity_poly.pdbx_seq_one_letter_code
_entity_poly.pdbx_strand_id
1 'polypeptide(L)'
;MDISSFPTDIWNLIIEQLVIIVGIKNAVLLRRTNKAFDAAIMKAICIAQVVDIHDPCTPYLGLDMDQSLRGKIALVKSRSNLAATQDLLVAIDSVNRKLDRLTGEMDDTSREKRHLAVAETISSSNRTNYSTGKAYDTAWDAQNTLCGAVTIGNLHLVKSLLEERQTSIPSVEVDGSTPYFGRPLVIAAGLGYLDIVRYLLNKGARASLVFRRDKQTTDEMDTVNRDSDTRWQFWLVGLENTDPTSAPSALRAAVLGRHKHVLRELLLPEYGLASSKVEFLICLIAAARGDVEIVQMLLNVMEGESLSDFRGLGQEMLWEAVRHDRKDVVQMLFDAGCVDANAFPYYPTRSLHGPLQWAAFLGKIDMMRFLLDRGADIHLNGLGRTGHSPIEGAAKSGQEEAVDLLLELGADPLLALRIAVRESQPRITKLVLDRFPDLLDRDDGQEGRLAMWHAVTRKNLRNITLLVERGVSLNDGYKESWEIPINAAKDGKGQWVVNHLLSLGAHDTSEDVREEDCSLTTGLVQLEERTWQWVCKY
;
A
#
# COMPACT_ATOMS: atom_id res chain seq x y z
N MET A 1 -10.35 10.19 -38.99
CA MET A 1 -10.55 11.47 -38.27
C MET A 1 -9.29 11.74 -37.50
N ASP A 2 -8.67 12.90 -37.70
CA ASP A 2 -7.54 13.31 -36.87
C ASP A 2 -8.09 13.79 -35.53
N ILE A 3 -8.01 12.91 -34.55
CA ILE A 3 -8.61 13.11 -33.24
C ILE A 3 -7.93 14.26 -32.47
N SER A 4 -6.70 14.62 -32.87
CA SER A 4 -5.91 15.72 -32.32
C SER A 4 -6.47 17.11 -32.62
N SER A 5 -7.40 17.23 -33.58
CA SER A 5 -7.93 18.52 -34.04
C SER A 5 -9.18 19.00 -33.29
N PHE A 6 -9.70 18.21 -32.33
CA PHE A 6 -10.84 18.62 -31.53
C PHE A 6 -10.45 19.67 -30.48
N PRO A 7 -11.32 20.66 -30.20
CA PRO A 7 -11.20 21.50 -29.01
C PRO A 7 -11.05 20.64 -27.75
N THR A 8 -10.14 21.04 -26.86
CA THR A 8 -9.77 20.28 -25.66
C THR A 8 -10.97 19.88 -24.80
N ASP A 9 -12.02 20.70 -24.76
CA ASP A 9 -13.23 20.42 -23.97
C ASP A 9 -14.09 19.32 -24.58
N ILE A 10 -14.25 19.31 -25.90
CA ILE A 10 -14.96 18.24 -26.63
C ILE A 10 -14.17 16.92 -26.51
N TRP A 11 -12.84 17.02 -26.58
CA TRP A 11 -11.96 15.88 -26.42
C TRP A 11 -12.07 15.25 -25.02
N ASN A 12 -12.01 16.05 -23.96
CA ASN A 12 -12.20 15.56 -22.59
C ASN A 12 -13.57 14.87 -22.43
N LEU A 13 -14.63 15.46 -22.97
CA LEU A 13 -16.00 14.94 -22.86
C LEU A 13 -16.19 13.60 -23.60
N ILE A 14 -15.57 13.44 -24.78
CA ILE A 14 -15.54 12.16 -25.51
C ILE A 14 -14.82 11.08 -24.70
N ILE A 15 -13.66 11.42 -24.13
CA ILE A 15 -12.87 10.48 -23.34
C ILE A 15 -13.59 10.09 -22.05
N GLU A 16 -14.21 11.05 -21.37
CA GLU A 16 -15.04 10.80 -20.19
C GLU A 16 -16.16 9.80 -20.51
N GLN A 17 -16.95 10.05 -21.56
CA GLN A 17 -18.03 9.15 -21.95
C GLN A 17 -17.52 7.79 -22.41
N LEU A 18 -16.37 7.73 -23.06
CA LEU A 18 -15.74 6.48 -23.44
C LEU A 18 -15.36 5.66 -22.20
N VAL A 19 -14.74 6.26 -21.19
CA VAL A 19 -14.41 5.57 -19.93
C VAL A 19 -15.69 5.10 -19.22
N ILE A 20 -16.78 5.87 -19.26
CA ILE A 20 -18.10 5.49 -18.71
C ILE A 20 -18.68 4.27 -19.43
N ILE A 21 -18.66 4.29 -20.78
CA ILE A 21 -19.32 3.28 -21.61
C ILE A 21 -18.57 1.95 -21.57
N VAL A 22 -17.25 1.98 -21.66
CA VAL A 22 -16.45 0.75 -21.73
C VAL A 22 -15.97 0.27 -20.37
N GLY A 23 -16.08 1.10 -19.33
CA GLY A 23 -15.55 0.84 -17.99
C GLY A 23 -14.04 1.06 -17.88
N ILE A 24 -13.57 1.32 -16.66
CA ILE A 24 -12.16 1.69 -16.36
C ILE A 24 -11.18 0.65 -16.88
N LYS A 25 -11.51 -0.65 -16.70
CA LYS A 25 -10.68 -1.75 -17.18
C LYS A 25 -10.38 -1.64 -18.68
N ASN A 26 -11.39 -1.42 -19.50
CA ASN A 26 -11.24 -1.34 -20.95
C ASN A 26 -10.67 0.01 -21.39
N ALA A 27 -11.02 1.10 -20.72
CA ALA A 27 -10.42 2.40 -20.96
C ALA A 27 -8.90 2.42 -20.72
N VAL A 28 -8.45 1.83 -19.61
CA VAL A 28 -7.02 1.71 -19.31
C VAL A 28 -6.28 0.92 -20.40
N LEU A 29 -6.92 -0.08 -21.03
CA LEU A 29 -6.32 -0.82 -22.15
C LEU A 29 -6.15 0.08 -23.39
N LEU A 30 -7.04 1.04 -23.62
CA LEU A 30 -6.96 2.00 -24.73
C LEU A 30 -5.81 3.01 -24.58
N ARG A 31 -5.21 3.15 -23.38
CA ARG A 31 -3.99 3.94 -23.17
C ARG A 31 -2.82 3.43 -24.01
N ARG A 32 -2.82 2.13 -24.34
CA ARG A 32 -1.73 1.48 -25.10
C ARG A 32 -1.87 1.61 -26.61
N THR A 33 -3.00 2.09 -27.11
CA THR A 33 -3.24 2.23 -28.55
C THR A 33 -2.84 3.60 -29.07
N ASN A 34 -2.84 4.64 -28.22
CA ASN A 34 -2.38 5.98 -28.57
C ASN A 34 -1.91 6.77 -27.33
N LYS A 35 -0.77 7.48 -27.43
CA LYS A 35 -0.26 8.35 -26.36
C LYS A 35 -1.24 9.49 -25.98
N ALA A 36 -2.06 9.96 -26.92
CA ALA A 36 -3.10 10.95 -26.65
C ALA A 36 -4.24 10.39 -25.76
N PHE A 37 -4.57 9.09 -25.90
CA PHE A 37 -5.49 8.41 -24.99
C PHE A 37 -4.89 8.24 -23.60
N ASP A 38 -3.58 7.99 -23.48
CA ASP A 38 -2.92 7.81 -22.19
C ASP A 38 -3.13 9.01 -21.26
N ALA A 39 -2.72 10.21 -21.69
CA ALA A 39 -2.85 11.43 -20.88
C ALA A 39 -4.32 11.80 -20.62
N ALA A 40 -5.20 11.65 -21.61
CA ALA A 40 -6.61 12.04 -21.49
C ALA A 40 -7.42 11.04 -20.66
N ILE A 41 -7.16 9.74 -20.74
CA ILE A 41 -7.80 8.71 -19.91
C ILE A 41 -7.30 8.83 -18.47
N MET A 42 -6.01 9.10 -18.26
CA MET A 42 -5.49 9.39 -16.92
C MET A 42 -6.12 10.67 -16.34
N LYS A 43 -6.27 11.73 -17.15
CA LYS A 43 -7.03 12.91 -16.75
C LYS A 43 -8.49 12.58 -16.46
N ALA A 44 -9.16 11.76 -17.26
CA ALA A 44 -10.56 11.42 -17.05
C ALA A 44 -10.79 10.55 -15.80
N ILE A 45 -9.89 9.60 -15.54
CA ILE A 45 -9.90 8.74 -14.36
C ILE A 45 -9.58 9.54 -13.09
N CYS A 46 -8.59 10.45 -13.15
CA CYS A 46 -8.10 11.16 -11.96
C CYS A 46 -8.80 12.49 -11.68
N ILE A 47 -9.42 13.12 -12.68
CA ILE A 47 -9.94 14.50 -12.61
C ILE A 47 -11.42 14.58 -13.02
N ALA A 48 -11.88 13.77 -13.96
CA ALA A 48 -13.14 14.03 -14.67
C ALA A 48 -14.33 13.13 -14.31
N GLN A 49 -14.40 12.68 -13.06
CA GLN A 49 -15.67 12.22 -12.50
C GLN A 49 -16.25 10.88 -13.00
N VAL A 50 -15.42 9.99 -13.54
CA VAL A 50 -15.92 8.79 -14.26
C VAL A 50 -15.94 7.50 -13.43
N VAL A 51 -15.20 7.43 -12.32
CA VAL A 51 -14.94 6.15 -11.63
C VAL A 51 -15.96 5.86 -10.54
N ASP A 52 -16.71 4.76 -10.67
CA ASP A 52 -17.45 4.15 -9.57
C ASP A 52 -16.55 3.11 -8.87
N ILE A 53 -16.06 3.45 -7.67
CA ILE A 53 -15.21 2.58 -6.84
C ILE A 53 -15.96 1.38 -6.26
N HIS A 54 -17.28 1.36 -6.40
CA HIS A 54 -18.14 0.27 -5.94
C HIS A 54 -18.74 -0.54 -7.10
N ASP A 55 -18.37 -0.23 -8.35
CA ASP A 55 -18.66 -1.11 -9.49
C ASP A 55 -17.94 -2.46 -9.26
N PRO A 56 -18.65 -3.60 -9.22
CA PRO A 56 -18.05 -4.93 -9.09
C PRO A 56 -17.02 -5.25 -10.18
N CYS A 57 -17.06 -4.53 -11.30
CA CYS A 57 -16.14 -4.64 -12.43
C CYS A 57 -14.90 -3.74 -12.29
N THR A 58 -14.90 -2.80 -11.34
CA THR A 58 -13.71 -2.05 -10.93
C THR A 58 -12.93 -2.95 -9.96
N PRO A 59 -11.70 -3.40 -10.29
CA PRO A 59 -10.91 -4.18 -9.33
C PRO A 59 -10.76 -3.36 -8.05
N TYR A 60 -10.80 -3.99 -6.87
CA TYR A 60 -10.85 -3.41 -5.53
C TYR A 60 -9.77 -2.34 -5.24
N LEU A 61 -9.86 -1.19 -5.89
CA LEU A 61 -8.94 -0.07 -5.78
C LEU A 61 -9.14 0.66 -4.45
N GLY A 62 -10.30 0.51 -3.79
CA GLY A 62 -10.66 1.29 -2.61
C GLY A 62 -9.75 1.13 -1.39
N LEU A 63 -9.09 -0.02 -1.22
CA LEU A 63 -8.21 -0.28 -0.06
C LEU A 63 -6.74 0.03 -0.33
N ASP A 64 -6.28 -0.17 -1.57
CA ASP A 64 -4.86 0.01 -1.97
C ASP A 64 -4.59 1.37 -2.62
N MET A 65 -5.62 2.21 -2.86
CA MET A 65 -5.45 3.56 -3.42
C MET A 65 -4.94 4.58 -2.40
N ASP A 66 -4.05 5.45 -2.87
CA ASP A 66 -3.61 6.64 -2.15
C ASP A 66 -4.80 7.50 -1.66
N GLN A 67 -4.66 8.09 -0.47
CA GLN A 67 -5.70 8.91 0.16
C GLN A 67 -6.13 10.08 -0.72
N SER A 68 -5.18 10.77 -1.39
CA SER A 68 -5.52 11.90 -2.25
C SER A 68 -6.36 11.46 -3.44
N LEU A 69 -6.05 10.29 -4.00
CA LEU A 69 -6.84 9.73 -5.09
C LEU A 69 -8.25 9.33 -4.62
N ARG A 70 -8.36 8.69 -3.45
CA ARG A 70 -9.66 8.37 -2.85
C ARG A 70 -10.51 9.61 -2.58
N GLY A 71 -9.92 10.67 -2.04
CA GLY A 71 -10.62 11.95 -1.80
C GLY A 71 -11.12 12.61 -3.08
N LYS A 72 -10.30 12.63 -4.14
CA LYS A 72 -10.71 13.11 -5.47
C LYS A 72 -11.89 12.32 -6.02
N ILE A 73 -11.87 10.99 -5.88
CA ILE A 73 -12.98 10.14 -6.34
C ILE A 73 -14.21 10.30 -5.45
N ALA A 74 -14.07 10.53 -4.14
CA ALA A 74 -15.21 10.74 -3.25
C ALA A 74 -15.89 12.10 -3.46
N LEU A 75 -15.15 13.12 -3.91
CA LEU A 75 -15.76 14.40 -4.33
C LEU A 75 -16.60 14.29 -5.59
N VAL A 76 -16.24 13.34 -6.45
CA VAL A 76 -16.98 13.04 -7.66
C VAL A 76 -18.29 12.38 -7.24
N LYS A 77 -19.42 12.99 -7.61
CA LYS A 77 -20.72 12.30 -7.49
C LYS A 77 -20.70 11.08 -8.41
N SER A 78 -20.82 9.89 -7.83
CA SER A 78 -21.06 8.69 -8.63
C SER A 78 -22.36 8.84 -9.42
N ARG A 79 -22.34 8.42 -10.70
CA ARG A 79 -23.54 8.37 -11.55
C ARG A 79 -24.47 7.21 -11.19
N SER A 80 -24.01 6.26 -10.36
CA SER A 80 -24.84 5.18 -9.84
C SER A 80 -25.70 5.69 -8.69
N ASN A 81 -27.02 5.51 -8.81
CA ASN A 81 -27.97 5.85 -7.73
C ASN A 81 -27.64 5.12 -6.41
N LEU A 82 -27.04 3.92 -6.49
CA LEU A 82 -26.69 3.12 -5.31
C LEU A 82 -25.43 3.64 -4.59
N ALA A 83 -24.45 4.15 -5.36
CA ALA A 83 -23.25 4.76 -4.80
C ALA A 83 -23.54 6.17 -4.26
N ALA A 84 -24.41 6.94 -4.92
CA ALA A 84 -24.85 8.26 -4.46
C ALA A 84 -25.61 8.23 -3.11
N THR A 85 -26.16 7.07 -2.73
CA THR A 85 -26.85 6.85 -1.44
C THR A 85 -25.93 6.38 -0.32
N GLN A 86 -24.61 6.32 -0.52
CA GLN A 86 -23.69 5.96 0.55
C GLN A 86 -23.54 7.07 1.59
N ASP A 87 -23.60 6.68 2.87
CA ASP A 87 -23.54 7.60 4.00
C ASP A 87 -22.29 8.48 3.99
N LEU A 88 -21.18 7.98 3.45
CA LEU A 88 -19.92 8.71 3.31
C LEU A 88 -20.04 9.92 2.39
N LEU A 89 -20.63 9.75 1.20
CA LEU A 89 -20.79 10.84 0.22
C LEU A 89 -21.79 11.88 0.72
N VAL A 90 -22.83 11.43 1.42
CA VAL A 90 -23.79 12.32 2.09
C VAL A 90 -23.10 13.14 3.19
N ALA A 91 -22.21 12.53 3.98
CA ALA A 91 -21.43 13.23 5.00
C ALA A 91 -20.52 14.30 4.39
N ILE A 92 -19.79 13.96 3.31
CA ILE A 92 -18.91 14.88 2.57
C ILE A 92 -19.72 16.09 2.07
N ASP A 93 -20.81 15.83 1.34
CA ASP A 93 -21.65 16.88 0.76
C ASP A 93 -22.33 17.75 1.83
N SER A 94 -22.82 17.15 2.93
CA SER A 94 -23.43 17.87 4.06
C SER A 94 -22.44 18.84 4.71
N VAL A 95 -21.22 18.35 5.03
CA VAL A 95 -20.18 19.20 5.66
C VAL A 95 -19.71 20.29 4.71
N ASN A 96 -19.43 19.97 3.45
CA ASN A 96 -18.98 20.97 2.47
C ASN A 96 -19.99 22.10 2.30
N ARG A 97 -21.29 21.79 2.16
CA ARG A 97 -22.35 22.82 2.08
C ARG A 97 -22.44 23.68 3.33
N LYS A 98 -22.24 23.11 4.52
CA LYS A 98 -22.25 23.88 5.78
C LYS A 98 -21.04 24.79 5.88
N LEU A 99 -19.86 24.28 5.56
CA LEU A 99 -18.64 25.08 5.52
C LEU A 99 -18.75 26.20 4.48
N ASP A 100 -19.33 25.95 3.30
CA ASP A 100 -19.60 26.99 2.30
C ASP A 100 -20.40 28.17 2.88
N ARG A 101 -21.46 27.86 3.64
CA ARG A 101 -22.29 28.88 4.30
C ARG A 101 -21.55 29.61 5.42
N LEU A 102 -20.72 28.89 6.19
CA LEU A 102 -20.03 29.41 7.37
C LEU A 102 -18.80 30.24 7.03
N THR A 103 -18.07 29.93 5.95
CA THR A 103 -16.88 30.69 5.56
C THR A 103 -17.18 31.83 4.59
N GLY A 104 -18.30 31.75 3.85
CA GLY A 104 -18.65 32.76 2.84
C GLY A 104 -17.64 32.88 1.70
N GLU A 105 -16.82 31.85 1.47
CA GLU A 105 -15.82 31.83 0.39
C GLU A 105 -16.50 31.89 -0.98
N MET A 106 -16.15 32.91 -1.77
CA MET A 106 -16.70 33.13 -3.12
C MET A 106 -15.74 32.70 -4.25
N ASP A 107 -14.49 32.39 -3.93
CA ASP A 107 -13.52 31.90 -4.91
C ASP A 107 -13.70 30.40 -5.15
N ASP A 108 -14.02 30.02 -6.39
CA ASP A 108 -14.26 28.63 -6.78
C ASP A 108 -13.01 27.75 -6.57
N THR A 109 -11.81 28.29 -6.78
CA THR A 109 -10.55 27.52 -6.63
C THR A 109 -10.28 27.19 -5.17
N SER A 110 -10.46 28.15 -4.26
CA SER A 110 -10.31 27.95 -2.82
C SER A 110 -11.39 27.01 -2.27
N ARG A 111 -12.63 27.14 -2.76
CA ARG A 111 -13.73 26.24 -2.41
C ARG A 111 -13.44 24.79 -2.81
N GLU A 112 -12.94 24.56 -4.03
CA GLU A 112 -12.57 23.23 -4.52
C GLU A 112 -11.46 22.58 -3.68
N LYS A 113 -10.40 23.34 -3.37
CA LYS A 113 -9.31 22.85 -2.49
C LYS A 113 -9.83 22.43 -1.12
N ARG A 114 -10.73 23.23 -0.56
CA ARG A 114 -11.34 22.95 0.74
C ARG A 114 -12.21 21.71 0.70
N HIS A 115 -13.08 21.59 -0.31
CA HIS A 115 -13.92 20.41 -0.50
C HIS A 115 -13.05 19.16 -0.61
N LEU A 116 -11.92 19.26 -1.33
CA LEU A 116 -10.98 18.16 -1.48
C LEU A 116 -10.35 17.76 -0.15
N ALA A 117 -9.89 18.72 0.65
CA ALA A 117 -9.32 18.43 1.97
C ALA A 117 -10.31 17.69 2.89
N VAL A 118 -11.59 18.06 2.85
CA VAL A 118 -12.66 17.38 3.59
C VAL A 118 -12.85 15.95 3.09
N ALA A 119 -12.93 15.75 1.79
CA ALA A 119 -13.09 14.42 1.20
C ALA A 119 -11.89 13.52 1.49
N GLU A 120 -10.66 14.01 1.32
CA GLU A 120 -9.43 13.27 1.62
C GLU A 120 -9.38 12.81 3.09
N THR A 121 -9.84 13.64 4.03
CA THR A 121 -9.87 13.31 5.47
C THR A 121 -10.91 12.26 5.83
N ILE A 122 -12.05 12.23 5.13
CA ILE A 122 -13.10 11.21 5.33
C ILE A 122 -12.68 9.88 4.67
N SER A 123 -12.18 9.96 3.44
CA SER A 123 -11.82 8.82 2.59
C SER A 123 -10.58 8.06 3.06
N SER A 124 -9.76 8.64 3.94
CA SER A 124 -8.57 8.02 4.48
C SER A 124 -8.86 6.83 5.40
N SER A 125 -10.08 6.75 5.90
CA SER A 125 -10.43 5.92 7.02
C SER A 125 -10.85 4.49 6.59
N ASN A 126 -10.17 3.47 7.14
CA ASN A 126 -10.71 2.08 7.22
C ASN A 126 -11.95 1.97 8.15
N ARG A 127 -12.57 3.10 8.49
CA ARG A 127 -13.82 3.18 9.24
C ARG A 127 -15.00 2.64 8.41
N THR A 128 -14.79 2.36 7.14
CA THR A 128 -15.75 1.74 6.20
C THR A 128 -16.07 0.27 6.48
N ASN A 129 -15.37 -0.40 7.42
CA ASN A 129 -15.86 -1.68 7.96
C ASN A 129 -17.17 -1.52 8.76
N TYR A 130 -17.56 -0.28 9.09
CA TYR A 130 -18.94 0.04 9.41
C TYR A 130 -19.75 0.15 8.12
N SER A 131 -19.95 -0.99 7.45
CA SER A 131 -21.25 -1.30 6.85
C SER A 131 -22.25 -1.46 7.99
N THR A 132 -22.51 -0.37 8.71
CA THR A 132 -23.81 -0.27 9.33
C THR A 132 -24.72 -0.05 8.15
N GLY A 133 -25.57 -1.00 7.78
CA GLY A 133 -26.68 -0.75 6.85
C GLY A 133 -27.69 0.24 7.44
N LYS A 134 -27.21 1.33 8.04
CA LYS A 134 -27.92 2.39 8.72
C LYS A 134 -27.72 3.64 7.87
N ALA A 135 -28.82 4.25 7.46
CA ALA A 135 -28.79 5.54 6.78
C ALA A 135 -28.08 6.62 7.61
N TYR A 136 -27.41 7.54 6.92
CA TYR A 136 -26.80 8.74 7.46
C TYR A 136 -27.65 9.40 8.56
N ASP A 137 -27.11 9.42 9.78
CA ASP A 137 -27.78 10.04 10.94
C ASP A 137 -27.39 11.51 11.05
N THR A 138 -28.38 12.39 10.93
CA THR A 138 -28.22 13.84 11.08
C THR A 138 -27.86 14.25 12.50
N ALA A 139 -27.91 13.36 13.50
CA ALA A 139 -27.41 13.65 14.84
C ALA A 139 -25.91 13.97 14.86
N TRP A 140 -25.11 13.42 13.93
CA TRP A 140 -23.67 13.69 13.84
C TRP A 140 -23.30 14.93 13.05
N ASP A 141 -24.27 15.59 12.42
CA ASP A 141 -24.04 16.74 11.54
C ASP A 141 -23.23 17.85 12.20
N ALA A 142 -23.54 18.16 13.47
CA ALA A 142 -22.85 19.18 14.24
C ALA A 142 -21.38 18.83 14.47
N GLN A 143 -21.14 17.59 14.92
CA GLN A 143 -19.80 17.06 15.17
C GLN A 143 -18.99 16.92 13.88
N ASN A 144 -19.61 16.46 12.79
CA ASN A 144 -19.00 16.39 11.46
C ASN A 144 -18.60 17.78 10.95
N THR A 145 -19.43 18.80 11.22
CA THR A 145 -19.12 20.20 10.85
C THR A 145 -17.92 20.73 11.65
N LEU A 146 -17.83 20.41 12.96
CA LEU A 146 -16.64 20.73 13.76
C LEU A 146 -15.38 20.06 13.18
N CYS A 147 -15.44 18.76 12.87
CA CYS A 147 -14.32 18.04 12.28
C CYS A 147 -13.93 18.62 10.91
N GLY A 148 -14.91 19.05 10.10
CA GLY A 148 -14.67 19.78 8.86
C GLY A 148 -13.97 21.11 9.10
N ALA A 149 -14.40 21.90 10.09
CA ALA A 149 -13.75 23.16 10.48
C ALA A 149 -12.30 22.95 10.94
N VAL A 150 -12.03 21.86 11.67
CA VAL A 150 -10.67 21.44 12.05
C VAL A 150 -9.85 21.05 10.82
N THR A 151 -10.43 20.28 9.90
CA THR A 151 -9.76 19.80 8.67
C THR A 151 -9.21 20.96 7.83
N ILE A 152 -9.98 22.04 7.72
CA ILE A 152 -9.61 23.23 6.95
C ILE A 152 -8.68 24.18 7.72
N GLY A 153 -8.32 23.86 8.97
CA GLY A 153 -7.42 24.67 9.80
C GLY A 153 -8.03 25.99 10.30
N ASN A 154 -9.35 26.15 10.27
CA ASN A 154 -9.99 27.41 10.63
C ASN A 154 -10.26 27.50 12.15
N LEU A 155 -9.28 27.98 12.90
CA LEU A 155 -9.38 28.14 14.36
C LEU A 155 -10.56 29.02 14.79
N HIS A 156 -10.87 30.09 14.06
CA HIS A 156 -11.98 30.98 14.41
C HIS A 156 -13.33 30.23 14.35
N LEU A 157 -13.53 29.44 13.30
CA LEU A 157 -14.73 28.64 13.15
C LEU A 157 -14.80 27.53 14.21
N VAL A 158 -13.67 26.88 14.53
CA VAL A 158 -13.60 25.88 15.62
C VAL A 158 -13.98 26.50 16.97
N LYS A 159 -13.53 27.73 17.25
CA LYS A 159 -13.91 28.47 18.46
C LYS A 159 -15.40 28.76 18.49
N SER A 160 -15.95 29.36 17.43
CA SER A 160 -17.37 29.69 17.34
C SER A 160 -18.26 28.45 17.51
N LEU A 161 -17.93 27.32 16.86
CA LEU A 161 -18.71 26.08 16.98
C LEU A 161 -18.67 25.44 18.39
N LEU A 162 -17.60 25.66 19.17
CA LEU A 162 -17.47 25.11 20.52
C LEU A 162 -17.96 26.07 21.62
N GLU A 163 -18.03 27.38 21.34
CA GLU A 163 -18.42 28.41 22.32
C GLU A 163 -19.87 28.87 22.16
N GLU A 164 -20.38 28.89 20.92
CA GLU A 164 -21.76 29.31 20.67
C GLU A 164 -22.72 28.14 20.82
N ARG A 165 -23.69 28.29 21.74
CA ARG A 165 -24.97 27.57 21.64
C ARG A 165 -25.78 28.17 20.48
N GLN A 166 -25.32 28.00 19.24
CA GLN A 166 -26.17 28.32 18.09
C GLN A 166 -27.43 27.45 18.18
N THR A 167 -28.59 28.07 18.30
CA THR A 167 -29.90 27.41 18.50
C THR A 167 -30.28 26.45 17.38
N SER A 168 -29.53 26.45 16.27
CA SER A 168 -29.76 25.62 15.08
C SER A 168 -28.83 24.41 14.94
N ILE A 169 -27.76 24.30 15.75
CA ILE A 169 -26.79 23.20 15.67
C ILE A 169 -26.83 22.40 16.99
N PRO A 170 -27.02 21.07 16.96
CA PRO A 170 -26.93 20.21 18.15
C PRO A 170 -25.62 20.42 18.93
N SER A 171 -25.64 20.22 20.26
CA SER A 171 -24.45 20.42 21.09
C SER A 171 -23.28 19.57 20.62
N VAL A 172 -22.12 20.19 20.42
CA VAL A 172 -20.88 19.55 19.97
C VAL A 172 -20.03 19.17 21.17
N GLU A 173 -19.40 18.00 21.12
CA GLU A 173 -18.51 17.52 22.18
C GLU A 173 -17.05 17.68 21.76
N VAL A 174 -16.21 18.19 22.67
CA VAL A 174 -14.76 18.37 22.45
C VAL A 174 -14.08 17.03 22.10
N ASP A 175 -14.49 15.95 22.78
CA ASP A 175 -13.99 14.58 22.56
C ASP A 175 -14.90 13.73 21.64
N GLY A 176 -15.96 14.33 21.07
CA GLY A 176 -16.93 13.63 20.26
C GLY A 176 -16.28 12.95 19.05
N SER A 177 -16.59 11.67 18.84
CA SER A 177 -16.09 10.89 17.71
C SER A 177 -17.22 10.54 16.76
N THR A 178 -17.01 10.74 15.45
CA THR A 178 -17.97 10.32 14.43
C THR A 178 -17.44 9.14 13.63
N PRO A 179 -18.31 8.27 13.08
CA PRO A 179 -17.87 7.17 12.22
C PRO A 179 -17.19 7.66 10.92
N TYR A 180 -17.40 8.92 10.53
CA TYR A 180 -16.84 9.52 9.32
C TYR A 180 -15.48 10.18 9.56
N PHE A 181 -15.41 11.17 10.46
CA PHE A 181 -14.19 11.97 10.70
C PHE A 181 -13.38 11.53 11.92
N GLY A 182 -13.96 10.79 12.86
CA GLY A 182 -13.31 10.45 14.13
C GLY A 182 -13.29 11.65 15.08
N ARG A 183 -12.17 11.84 15.79
CA ARG A 183 -12.05 12.82 16.88
C ARG A 183 -11.36 14.11 16.41
N PRO A 184 -11.87 15.31 16.78
CA PRO A 184 -11.28 16.60 16.41
C PRO A 184 -9.79 16.73 16.76
N LEU A 185 -9.38 16.31 17.96
CA LEU A 185 -7.98 16.41 18.40
C LEU A 185 -7.04 15.55 17.55
N VAL A 186 -7.48 14.36 17.13
CA VAL A 186 -6.69 13.45 16.29
C VAL A 186 -6.48 14.07 14.90
N ILE A 187 -7.54 14.62 14.30
CA ILE A 187 -7.46 15.28 12.98
C ILE A 187 -6.51 16.48 13.07
N ALA A 188 -6.70 17.34 14.09
CA ALA A 188 -5.85 18.52 14.28
C ALA A 188 -4.37 18.13 14.46
N ALA A 189 -4.10 17.07 15.23
CA ALA A 189 -2.76 16.57 15.46
C ALA A 189 -2.12 15.95 14.21
N GLY A 190 -2.92 15.18 13.44
CA GLY A 190 -2.47 14.53 12.20
C GLY A 190 -2.27 15.48 11.02
N LEU A 191 -2.93 16.64 11.02
CA LEU A 191 -2.72 17.72 10.04
C LEU A 191 -1.72 18.79 10.51
N GLY A 192 -1.28 18.73 11.78
CA GLY A 192 -0.24 19.61 12.32
C GLY A 192 -0.72 20.99 12.76
N TYR A 193 -2.02 21.17 13.01
CA TYR A 193 -2.59 22.45 13.42
C TYR A 193 -2.38 22.74 14.90
N LEU A 194 -1.17 23.20 15.25
CA LEU A 194 -0.73 23.46 16.63
C LEU A 194 -1.71 24.30 17.45
N ASP A 195 -2.21 25.40 16.89
CA ASP A 195 -3.10 26.33 17.61
C ASP A 195 -4.47 25.70 17.91
N ILE A 196 -4.98 24.87 16.99
CA ILE A 196 -6.21 24.10 17.20
C ILE A 196 -5.98 23.02 18.24
N VAL A 197 -4.84 22.31 18.20
CA VAL A 197 -4.47 21.31 19.20
C VAL A 197 -4.44 21.93 20.60
N ARG A 198 -3.72 23.03 20.80
CA ARG A 198 -3.67 23.75 22.08
C ARG A 198 -5.06 24.18 22.55
N TYR A 199 -5.86 24.72 21.64
CA TYR A 199 -7.22 25.15 21.98
C TYR A 199 -8.11 23.98 22.42
N LEU A 200 -8.08 22.85 21.71
CA LEU A 200 -8.85 21.66 22.07
C LEU A 200 -8.38 21.06 23.39
N LEU A 201 -7.07 20.98 23.64
CA LEU A 201 -6.51 20.52 24.92
C LEU A 201 -6.96 21.43 26.08
N ASN A 202 -6.92 22.75 25.90
CA ASN A 202 -7.42 23.71 26.90
C ASN A 202 -8.92 23.57 27.19
N LYS A 203 -9.72 23.08 26.23
CA LYS A 203 -11.15 22.77 26.42
C LYS A 203 -11.39 21.36 26.98
N GLY A 204 -10.33 20.63 27.34
CA GLY A 204 -10.40 19.33 28.01
C GLY A 204 -10.35 18.12 27.07
N ALA A 205 -9.91 18.28 25.82
CA ALA A 205 -9.72 17.15 24.91
C ALA A 205 -8.67 16.15 25.45
N ARG A 206 -8.99 14.86 25.45
CA ARG A 206 -8.10 13.83 25.99
C ARG A 206 -7.08 13.35 24.96
N ALA A 207 -5.79 13.56 25.23
CA ALA A 207 -4.69 13.14 24.37
C ALA A 207 -4.52 11.60 24.27
N SER A 208 -4.83 10.86 25.34
CA SER A 208 -4.44 9.45 25.51
C SER A 208 -5.52 8.40 25.20
N LEU A 209 -6.68 8.79 24.68
CA LEU A 209 -7.79 7.85 24.45
C LEU A 209 -7.44 6.91 23.29
N VAL A 210 -7.03 5.68 23.62
CA VAL A 210 -6.87 4.58 22.67
C VAL A 210 -8.25 4.01 22.35
N PHE A 211 -8.53 3.79 21.07
CA PHE A 211 -9.76 3.14 20.61
C PHE A 211 -9.93 1.77 21.29
N ARG A 212 -10.97 1.63 22.14
CA ARG A 212 -11.35 0.35 22.77
C ARG A 212 -11.82 -0.62 21.69
N ARG A 213 -11.04 -1.68 21.41
CA ARG A 213 -11.63 -2.92 20.88
C ARG A 213 -12.16 -3.71 22.08
N ASP A 214 -13.49 -3.74 22.19
CA ASP A 214 -14.31 -4.48 23.12
C ASP A 214 -14.31 -4.11 24.62
N LYS A 215 -15.50 -4.29 25.22
CA LYS A 215 -15.83 -4.03 26.63
C LYS A 215 -15.24 -5.04 27.62
N GLN A 216 -14.46 -6.03 27.17
CA GLN A 216 -13.98 -7.13 28.03
C GLN A 216 -12.51 -7.02 28.49
N THR A 217 -11.73 -6.09 27.95
CA THR A 217 -10.28 -5.99 28.23
C THR A 217 -9.89 -4.81 29.14
N THR A 218 -10.86 -4.23 29.85
CA THR A 218 -10.62 -3.13 30.79
C THR A 218 -10.33 -3.67 32.19
N ASP A 219 -9.04 -3.87 32.48
CA ASP A 219 -8.37 -3.66 33.78
C ASP A 219 -7.11 -4.54 33.94
N GLU A 220 -6.94 -5.59 33.13
CA GLU A 220 -5.73 -6.42 33.13
C GLU A 220 -4.60 -5.91 32.20
N MET A 221 -4.82 -4.79 31.51
CA MET A 221 -3.82 -4.22 30.60
C MET A 221 -2.78 -3.35 31.33
N ASP A 222 -3.10 -2.90 32.55
CA ASP A 222 -2.19 -2.19 33.47
C ASP A 222 -1.39 -3.16 34.36
N THR A 223 -1.73 -4.45 34.40
CA THR A 223 -1.01 -5.48 35.16
C THR A 223 -0.06 -6.32 34.29
N VAL A 224 0.21 -5.87 33.06
CA VAL A 224 1.06 -6.60 32.09
C VAL A 224 2.51 -6.59 32.56
N ASN A 225 2.78 -7.59 33.41
CA ASN A 225 4.04 -7.92 34.03
C ASN A 225 5.16 -8.03 32.99
N ARG A 226 6.38 -7.66 33.42
CA ARG A 226 7.63 -7.70 32.67
C ARG A 226 8.00 -9.09 32.08
N ASP A 227 7.24 -10.16 32.36
CA ASP A 227 7.63 -11.56 32.09
C ASP A 227 6.62 -12.47 31.37
N SER A 228 5.35 -12.09 31.06
CA SER A 228 4.44 -13.06 30.42
C SER A 228 4.34 -12.97 28.88
N ASP A 229 4.31 -14.14 28.25
CA ASP A 229 4.33 -14.46 26.82
C ASP A 229 3.05 -14.06 26.05
N THR A 230 2.17 -13.25 26.63
CA THR A 230 0.92 -12.72 26.06
C THR A 230 1.09 -11.36 25.35
N ARG A 231 2.33 -10.88 25.24
CA ARG A 231 2.74 -9.54 24.78
C ARG A 231 2.52 -9.25 23.27
N TRP A 232 2.19 -10.26 22.46
CA TRP A 232 2.33 -10.22 20.99
C TRP A 232 1.10 -9.72 20.22
N GLN A 233 -0.11 -9.79 20.78
CA GLN A 233 -1.31 -9.25 20.13
C GLN A 233 -1.21 -7.73 19.91
N PHE A 234 -0.34 -7.06 20.67
CA PHE A 234 -0.14 -5.63 20.57
C PHE A 234 0.50 -5.18 19.25
N TRP A 235 1.57 -5.84 18.80
CA TRP A 235 2.28 -5.51 17.55
C TRP A 235 1.46 -5.81 16.29
N LEU A 236 0.41 -6.63 16.42
CA LEU A 236 -0.48 -7.01 15.33
C LEU A 236 -1.57 -5.96 15.07
N VAL A 237 -1.97 -5.19 16.09
CA VAL A 237 -3.14 -4.30 15.99
C VAL A 237 -2.74 -2.88 15.56
N GLY A 238 -3.00 -2.57 14.29
CA GLY A 238 -3.16 -1.19 13.82
C GLY A 238 -1.95 -0.54 13.16
N LEU A 239 -0.79 -1.22 12.99
CA LEU A 239 0.36 -0.68 12.23
C LEU A 239 0.03 -0.46 10.74
N GLU A 240 -0.96 -1.14 10.17
CA GLU A 240 -1.37 -0.95 8.77
C GLU A 240 -1.95 0.44 8.49
N ASN A 241 -2.49 1.12 9.50
CA ASN A 241 -2.98 2.48 9.30
C ASN A 241 -1.80 3.46 9.22
N THR A 242 -1.53 3.96 8.02
CA THR A 242 -0.51 4.98 7.75
C THR A 242 -1.07 6.39 7.76
N ASP A 243 -2.39 6.58 7.76
CA ASP A 243 -2.99 7.90 7.72
C ASP A 243 -2.97 8.55 9.12
N PRO A 244 -2.37 9.74 9.26
CA PRO A 244 -2.33 10.49 10.52
C PRO A 244 -3.73 10.83 11.07
N THR A 245 -4.68 11.19 10.22
CA THR A 245 -5.98 11.75 10.62
C THR A 245 -6.96 10.70 11.16
N SER A 246 -6.70 9.44 10.85
CA SER A 246 -7.47 8.29 11.35
C SER A 246 -6.74 7.47 12.41
N ALA A 247 -5.61 7.96 12.92
CA ALA A 247 -4.85 7.29 13.97
C ALA A 247 -5.68 7.10 15.26
N PRO A 248 -5.45 6.00 16.02
CA PRO A 248 -6.16 5.75 17.27
C PRO A 248 -6.00 6.81 18.36
N SER A 249 -4.90 7.57 18.35
CA SER A 249 -4.59 8.61 19.34
C SER A 249 -4.02 9.86 18.69
N ALA A 250 -4.10 10.99 19.39
CA ALA A 250 -3.51 12.25 18.93
C ALA A 250 -1.98 12.19 18.89
N LEU A 251 -1.36 11.44 19.81
CA LEU A 251 0.08 11.21 19.82
C LEU A 251 0.53 10.48 18.55
N ARG A 252 -0.13 9.38 18.20
CA ARG A 252 0.16 8.60 17.00
C ARG A 252 -0.15 9.36 15.73
N ALA A 253 -1.20 10.18 15.72
CA ALA A 253 -1.50 11.11 14.62
C ALA A 253 -0.35 12.09 14.38
N ALA A 254 0.16 12.73 15.44
CA ALA A 254 1.27 13.67 15.34
C ALA A 254 2.57 12.99 14.86
N VAL A 255 2.82 11.74 15.29
CA VAL A 255 3.97 10.93 14.85
C VAL A 255 3.86 10.58 13.36
N LEU A 256 2.72 10.04 12.93
CA LEU A 256 2.50 9.67 11.52
C LEU A 256 2.53 10.90 10.60
N GLY A 257 1.97 12.03 11.04
CA GLY A 257 2.01 13.31 10.32
C GLY A 257 3.36 14.04 10.41
N ARG A 258 4.29 13.53 11.22
CA ARG A 258 5.63 14.10 11.46
C ARG A 258 5.61 15.53 11.99
N HIS A 259 4.59 15.87 12.79
CA HIS A 259 4.36 17.21 13.31
C HIS A 259 5.07 17.43 14.65
N LYS A 260 6.37 17.73 14.59
CA LYS A 260 7.26 17.88 15.76
C LYS A 260 6.75 18.88 16.80
N HIS A 261 6.19 20.02 16.38
CA HIS A 261 5.66 21.03 17.31
C HIS A 261 4.42 20.53 18.06
N VAL A 262 3.50 19.87 17.37
CA VAL A 262 2.34 19.22 18.00
C VAL A 262 2.79 18.13 18.95
N LEU A 263 3.79 17.33 18.55
CA LEU A 263 4.35 16.29 19.39
C LEU A 263 4.96 16.85 20.68
N ARG A 264 5.72 17.96 20.62
CA ARG A 264 6.27 18.62 21.83
C ARG A 264 5.18 19.04 22.80
N GLU A 265 4.07 19.59 22.30
CA GLU A 265 2.93 19.94 23.15
C GLU A 265 2.31 18.70 23.78
N LEU A 266 1.99 17.67 22.98
CA LEU A 266 1.35 16.46 23.48
C LEU A 266 2.20 15.72 24.53
N LEU A 267 3.53 15.82 24.44
CA LEU A 267 4.48 15.21 25.38
C LEU A 267 4.65 15.98 26.70
N LEU A 268 4.00 17.14 26.88
CA LEU A 268 4.06 17.85 28.16
C LEU A 268 3.44 17.01 29.29
N PRO A 269 4.05 16.99 30.51
CA PRO A 269 3.59 16.15 31.62
C PRO A 269 2.13 16.40 32.03
N GLU A 270 1.63 17.63 31.82
CA GLU A 270 0.25 18.04 32.13
C GLU A 270 -0.82 17.26 31.35
N TYR A 271 -0.48 16.69 30.18
CA TYR A 271 -1.41 15.89 29.39
C TYR A 271 -1.43 14.39 29.77
N GLY A 272 -0.64 13.98 30.78
CA GLY A 272 -0.76 12.67 31.42
C GLY A 272 -0.48 11.46 30.51
N LEU A 273 0.40 11.61 29.52
CA LEU A 273 0.96 10.47 28.80
C LEU A 273 1.79 9.65 29.79
N ALA A 274 1.37 8.42 30.10
CA ALA A 274 2.10 7.60 31.06
C ALA A 274 3.33 7.00 30.38
N SER A 275 4.45 7.03 31.10
CA SER A 275 5.79 6.67 30.63
C SER A 275 5.93 5.22 30.14
N SER A 276 5.05 4.30 30.55
CA SER A 276 5.11 2.87 30.17
C SER A 276 3.94 2.38 29.30
N LYS A 277 3.21 3.29 28.64
CA LYS A 277 2.06 2.91 27.82
C LYS A 277 2.50 2.21 26.54
N VAL A 278 1.99 1.01 26.35
CA VAL A 278 1.73 0.31 25.08
C VAL A 278 1.68 1.25 23.85
N GLU A 279 0.82 2.27 23.85
CA GLU A 279 0.72 3.27 22.75
C GLU A 279 2.05 3.97 22.40
N PHE A 280 2.91 4.22 23.38
CA PHE A 280 4.23 4.83 23.22
C PHE A 280 5.19 3.95 22.42
N LEU A 281 5.18 2.64 22.69
CA LEU A 281 5.97 1.65 21.94
C LEU A 281 5.49 1.56 20.48
N ILE A 282 4.18 1.61 20.25
CA ILE A 282 3.63 1.73 18.88
C ILE A 282 4.05 3.04 18.22
N CYS A 283 4.10 4.14 18.96
CA CYS A 283 4.55 5.42 18.44
C CYS A 283 6.03 5.39 18.06
N LEU A 284 6.89 4.68 18.81
CA LEU A 284 8.30 4.47 18.44
C LEU A 284 8.42 3.71 17.11
N ILE A 285 7.63 2.65 16.92
CA ILE A 285 7.57 1.94 15.62
C ILE A 285 7.06 2.85 14.51
N ALA A 286 5.98 3.59 14.74
CA ALA A 286 5.45 4.53 13.75
C ALA A 286 6.46 5.63 13.41
N ALA A 287 7.23 6.10 14.41
CA ALA A 287 8.29 7.08 14.23
C ALA A 287 9.45 6.54 13.38
N ALA A 288 9.73 5.23 13.46
CA ALA A 288 10.76 4.59 12.65
C ALA A 288 10.48 4.64 11.14
N ARG A 289 9.21 4.83 10.73
CA ARG A 289 8.81 5.10 9.34
C ARG A 289 9.23 6.48 8.84
N GLY A 290 9.58 7.38 9.75
CA GLY A 290 9.74 8.80 9.51
C GLY A 290 11.06 9.33 10.04
N ASP A 291 10.99 10.13 11.08
CA ASP A 291 12.06 11.04 11.47
C ASP A 291 12.79 10.58 12.73
N VAL A 292 14.12 10.52 12.65
CA VAL A 292 15.04 10.30 13.76
C VAL A 292 14.77 11.26 14.93
N GLU A 293 14.45 12.52 14.65
CA GLU A 293 14.15 13.49 15.71
C GLU A 293 12.89 13.10 16.50
N ILE A 294 11.88 12.53 15.83
CA ILE A 294 10.66 12.07 16.51
C ILE A 294 10.96 10.85 17.38
N VAL A 295 11.78 9.92 16.89
CA VAL A 295 12.26 8.78 17.70
C VAL A 295 12.97 9.30 18.95
N GLN A 296 13.89 10.26 18.80
CA GLN A 296 14.62 10.83 19.94
C GLN A 296 13.70 11.58 20.92
N MET A 297 12.74 12.35 20.41
CA MET A 297 11.77 13.05 21.25
C MET A 297 10.95 12.09 22.10
N LEU A 298 10.55 10.95 21.53
CA LEU A 298 9.84 9.91 22.26
C LEU A 298 10.78 9.26 23.30
N LEU A 299 11.99 8.86 22.91
CA LEU A 299 12.94 8.25 23.85
C LEU A 299 13.29 9.15 25.05
N ASN A 300 13.37 10.47 24.84
CA ASN A 300 13.66 11.43 25.92
C ASN A 300 12.59 11.46 27.02
N VAL A 301 11.35 11.08 26.71
CA VAL A 301 10.24 11.05 27.69
C VAL A 301 10.26 9.77 28.52
N MET A 302 10.95 8.72 28.04
CA MET A 302 11.06 7.43 28.72
C MET A 302 12.19 7.41 29.75
N GLU A 303 12.39 8.49 30.51
CA GLU A 303 13.54 8.71 31.40
C GLU A 303 14.07 7.43 32.08
N GLY A 304 15.29 7.02 31.71
CA GLY A 304 15.99 5.86 32.29
C GLY A 304 15.79 4.53 31.55
N GLU A 305 14.92 4.46 30.56
CA GLU A 305 14.72 3.28 29.70
C GLU A 305 15.41 3.45 28.33
N SER A 306 16.00 2.36 27.84
CA SER A 306 16.67 2.27 26.54
C SER A 306 15.88 1.40 25.57
N LEU A 307 16.10 1.55 24.26
CA LEU A 307 15.54 0.66 23.23
C LEU A 307 15.86 -0.82 23.50
N SER A 308 17.01 -1.10 24.14
CA SER A 308 17.43 -2.44 24.52
C SER A 308 16.55 -3.09 25.59
N ASP A 309 15.83 -2.28 26.39
CA ASP A 309 15.01 -2.79 27.48
C ASP A 309 13.71 -3.44 26.96
N PHE A 310 13.36 -3.17 25.70
CA PHE A 310 12.19 -3.69 25.02
C PHE A 310 12.54 -4.79 24.04
N ARG A 311 12.39 -6.04 24.50
CA ARG A 311 12.59 -7.23 23.65
C ARG A 311 11.74 -7.17 22.38
N GLY A 312 12.38 -7.22 21.21
CA GLY A 312 11.72 -7.23 19.90
C GLY A 312 11.47 -5.84 19.29
N LEU A 313 11.49 -4.76 20.07
CA LEU A 313 11.17 -3.41 19.58
C LEU A 313 12.15 -2.94 18.50
N GLY A 314 13.45 -3.12 18.73
CA GLY A 314 14.49 -2.73 17.78
C GLY A 314 14.34 -3.44 16.43
N GLN A 315 13.97 -4.73 16.43
CA GLN A 315 13.77 -5.51 15.21
C GLN A 315 12.56 -5.02 14.41
N GLU A 316 11.45 -4.71 15.09
CA GLU A 316 10.25 -4.16 14.44
C GLU A 316 10.51 -2.74 13.90
N MET A 317 11.22 -1.90 14.65
CA MET A 317 11.64 -0.57 14.19
C MET A 317 12.56 -0.65 12.98
N LEU A 318 13.51 -1.59 12.97
CA LEU A 318 14.41 -1.83 11.84
C LEU A 318 13.62 -2.23 10.59
N TRP A 319 12.65 -3.13 10.73
CA TRP A 319 11.82 -3.57 9.61
C TRP A 319 10.99 -2.42 9.01
N GLU A 320 10.35 -1.62 9.84
CA GLU A 320 9.59 -0.45 9.39
C GLU A 320 10.50 0.62 8.76
N ALA A 321 11.68 0.87 9.34
CA ALA A 321 12.65 1.82 8.79
C ALA A 321 13.15 1.38 7.41
N VAL A 322 13.47 0.09 7.22
CA VAL A 322 13.90 -0.44 5.92
C VAL A 322 12.76 -0.39 4.90
N ARG A 323 11.54 -0.78 5.30
CA ARG A 323 10.35 -0.73 4.44
C ARG A 323 10.08 0.68 3.92
N HIS A 324 10.27 1.69 4.76
CA HIS A 324 10.06 3.10 4.43
C HIS A 324 11.32 3.83 3.97
N ASP A 325 12.41 3.10 3.71
CA ASP A 325 13.66 3.65 3.16
C ASP A 325 14.29 4.75 4.04
N ARG A 326 14.25 4.55 5.37
CA ARG A 326 14.68 5.52 6.39
C ARG A 326 16.09 5.20 6.88
N LYS A 327 17.09 5.45 6.03
CA LYS A 327 18.51 5.18 6.32
C LYS A 327 18.97 5.77 7.66
N ASP A 328 18.56 7.00 7.98
CA ASP A 328 18.96 7.69 9.22
C ASP A 328 18.43 6.99 10.48
N VAL A 329 17.23 6.39 10.41
CA VAL A 329 16.67 5.62 11.52
C VAL A 329 17.40 4.29 11.64
N VAL A 330 17.67 3.60 10.52
CA VAL A 330 18.46 2.35 10.54
C VAL A 330 19.85 2.61 11.14
N GLN A 331 20.49 3.71 10.78
CA GLN A 331 21.75 4.17 11.38
C GLN A 331 21.64 4.30 12.89
N MET A 332 20.65 5.06 13.38
CA MET A 332 20.40 5.25 14.81
C MET A 332 20.22 3.92 15.55
N LEU A 333 19.47 2.98 14.96
CA LEU A 333 19.22 1.66 15.57
C LEU A 333 20.49 0.81 15.68
N PHE A 334 21.36 0.85 14.68
CA PHE A 334 22.66 0.19 14.72
C PHE A 334 23.62 0.85 15.71
N ASP A 335 23.65 2.18 15.76
CA ASP A 335 24.50 2.93 16.70
C ASP A 335 24.06 2.75 18.15
N ALA A 336 22.75 2.56 18.39
CA ALA A 336 22.20 2.20 19.68
C ALA A 336 22.54 0.76 20.12
N GLY A 337 23.04 -0.08 19.21
CA GLY A 337 23.42 -1.47 19.50
C GLY A 337 22.25 -2.40 19.85
N CYS A 338 21.00 -2.00 19.57
CA CYS A 338 19.82 -2.81 19.90
C CYS A 338 19.50 -3.89 18.85
N VAL A 339 20.07 -3.79 17.64
CA VAL A 339 19.89 -4.72 16.51
C VAL A 339 21.11 -4.77 15.61
N ASP A 340 21.23 -5.85 14.82
CA ASP A 340 22.25 -6.03 13.79
C ASP A 340 21.64 -6.10 12.36
N ALA A 341 22.49 -6.07 11.34
CA ALA A 341 22.08 -6.02 9.93
C ALA A 341 21.43 -7.33 9.41
N ASN A 342 21.56 -8.43 10.15
CA ASN A 342 21.01 -9.76 9.84
C ASN A 342 19.83 -10.11 10.76
N ALA A 343 19.38 -9.17 11.61
CA ALA A 343 18.30 -9.40 12.55
C ALA A 343 16.98 -9.69 11.82
N PHE A 344 16.39 -10.84 12.10
CA PHE A 344 15.03 -11.12 11.63
C PHE A 344 13.99 -10.38 12.45
N PRO A 345 12.80 -10.12 11.88
CA PRO A 345 11.64 -9.69 12.64
C PRO A 345 11.45 -10.65 13.82
N TYR A 346 11.24 -10.08 15.00
CA TYR A 346 11.15 -10.89 16.22
C TYR A 346 9.95 -11.84 16.16
N TYR A 347 8.89 -11.47 15.43
CA TYR A 347 7.72 -12.32 15.21
C TYR A 347 7.51 -12.68 13.72
N PRO A 348 7.40 -13.98 13.38
CA PRO A 348 7.33 -14.47 11.99
C PRO A 348 5.99 -14.23 11.28
N THR A 349 5.05 -13.50 11.89
CA THR A 349 3.66 -13.38 11.40
C THR A 349 3.49 -12.37 10.28
N ARG A 350 4.38 -11.37 10.15
CA ARG A 350 4.27 -10.30 9.14
C ARG A 350 5.29 -10.42 8.01
N SER A 351 6.50 -10.91 8.30
CA SER A 351 7.55 -11.12 7.33
C SER A 351 8.58 -12.11 7.90
N LEU A 352 9.01 -13.05 7.06
CA LEU A 352 10.06 -14.02 7.40
C LEU A 352 11.42 -13.58 6.84
N HIS A 353 11.55 -12.30 6.53
CA HIS A 353 12.68 -11.72 5.81
C HIS A 353 13.48 -10.76 6.67
N GLY A 354 14.81 -10.86 6.62
CA GLY A 354 15.74 -9.90 7.21
C GLY A 354 15.82 -8.58 6.42
N PRO A 355 16.59 -7.60 6.93
CA PRO A 355 16.65 -6.23 6.40
C PRO A 355 17.06 -6.20 4.92
N LEU A 356 18.15 -6.89 4.57
CA LEU A 356 18.68 -6.90 3.21
C LEU A 356 17.73 -7.60 2.23
N GLN A 357 17.08 -8.69 2.66
CA GLN A 357 16.10 -9.41 1.86
C GLN A 357 14.90 -8.52 1.52
N TRP A 358 14.42 -7.74 2.50
CA TRP A 358 13.31 -6.82 2.30
C TRP A 358 13.70 -5.62 1.43
N ALA A 359 14.88 -5.03 1.65
CA ALA A 359 15.42 -3.97 0.81
C ALA A 359 15.59 -4.42 -0.66
N ALA A 360 16.07 -5.65 -0.86
CA ALA A 360 16.21 -6.26 -2.18
C ALA A 360 14.86 -6.50 -2.86
N PHE A 361 13.87 -7.01 -2.12
CA PHE A 361 12.50 -7.18 -2.62
C PHE A 361 11.83 -5.84 -3.02
N LEU A 362 12.13 -4.76 -2.30
CA LEU A 362 11.61 -3.42 -2.59
C LEU A 362 12.45 -2.63 -3.62
N GLY A 363 13.59 -3.17 -4.05
CA GLY A 363 14.50 -2.49 -4.98
C GLY A 363 15.18 -1.25 -4.40
N LYS A 364 15.39 -1.19 -3.08
CA LYS A 364 15.98 -0.04 -2.38
C LYS A 364 17.50 -0.09 -2.41
N ILE A 365 18.10 0.28 -3.55
CA ILE A 365 19.53 0.11 -3.81
C ILE A 365 20.42 0.81 -2.78
N ASP A 366 20.15 2.06 -2.43
CA ASP A 366 20.95 2.81 -1.45
C ASP A 366 20.87 2.19 -0.05
N MET A 367 19.69 1.69 0.33
CA MET A 367 19.49 0.95 1.57
C MET A 367 20.22 -0.39 1.53
N MET A 368 20.19 -1.12 0.41
CA MET A 368 20.94 -2.38 0.26
C MET A 368 22.44 -2.15 0.45
N ARG A 369 23.02 -1.17 -0.26
CA ARG A 369 24.44 -0.81 -0.11
C ARG A 369 24.78 -0.48 1.33
N PHE A 370 23.94 0.33 1.97
CA PHE A 370 24.13 0.68 3.38
C PHE A 370 24.07 -0.53 4.33
N LEU A 371 23.13 -1.45 4.14
CA LEU A 371 23.02 -2.67 4.94
C LEU A 371 24.22 -3.60 4.72
N LEU A 372 24.71 -3.71 3.49
CA LEU A 372 25.89 -4.48 3.13
C LEU A 372 27.16 -3.91 3.78
N ASP A 373 27.33 -2.59 3.76
CA ASP A 373 28.41 -1.89 4.47
C ASP A 373 28.37 -2.14 5.99
N ARG A 374 27.19 -2.53 6.51
CA ARG A 374 26.96 -2.90 7.92
C ARG A 374 27.04 -4.40 8.19
N GLY A 375 27.54 -5.19 7.24
CA GLY A 375 27.76 -6.62 7.41
C GLY A 375 26.49 -7.47 7.22
N ALA A 376 25.50 -6.97 6.47
CA ALA A 376 24.39 -7.81 6.03
C ALA A 376 24.91 -8.95 5.14
N ASP A 377 24.44 -10.16 5.42
CA ASP A 377 24.81 -11.37 4.70
C ASP A 377 24.02 -11.49 3.38
N ILE A 378 24.76 -11.44 2.27
CA ILE A 378 24.21 -11.59 0.91
C ILE A 378 23.57 -12.97 0.65
N HIS A 379 23.94 -13.98 1.44
CA HIS A 379 23.46 -15.35 1.34
C HIS A 379 22.49 -15.72 2.47
N LEU A 380 22.06 -14.73 3.26
CA LEU A 380 21.13 -14.97 4.36
C LEU A 380 19.87 -15.65 3.83
N ASN A 381 19.51 -16.80 4.38
CA ASN A 381 18.28 -17.49 4.03
C ASN A 381 17.15 -17.01 4.92
N GLY A 382 15.98 -16.74 4.35
CA GLY A 382 14.81 -16.32 5.14
C GLY A 382 14.32 -17.42 6.07
N LEU A 383 13.49 -17.06 7.04
CA LEU A 383 12.91 -18.02 7.98
C LEU A 383 11.75 -18.80 7.33
N GLY A 384 11.57 -20.07 7.71
CA GLY A 384 10.44 -20.88 7.27
C GLY A 384 10.39 -21.15 5.75
N ARG A 385 9.25 -21.67 5.26
CA ARG A 385 9.11 -22.15 3.87
C ARG A 385 8.98 -21.05 2.82
N THR A 386 8.68 -19.82 3.23
CA THR A 386 8.51 -18.67 2.34
C THR A 386 9.66 -17.66 2.46
N GLY A 387 10.63 -17.94 3.33
CA GLY A 387 11.85 -17.17 3.43
C GLY A 387 12.63 -17.23 2.12
N HIS A 388 13.14 -16.08 1.69
CA HIS A 388 13.89 -15.92 0.45
C HIS A 388 15.23 -15.27 0.77
N SER A 389 16.30 -15.73 0.13
CA SER A 389 17.57 -15.00 0.08
C SER A 389 17.39 -13.64 -0.61
N PRO A 390 18.32 -12.68 -0.42
CA PRO A 390 18.20 -11.35 -1.03
C PRO A 390 18.00 -11.41 -2.56
N ILE A 391 18.73 -12.31 -3.24
CA ILE A 391 18.65 -12.44 -4.70
C ILE A 391 17.32 -13.06 -5.16
N GLU A 392 16.78 -14.02 -4.40
CA GLU A 392 15.44 -14.56 -4.67
C GLU A 392 14.36 -13.48 -4.49
N GLY A 393 14.47 -12.65 -3.44
CA GLY A 393 13.57 -11.53 -3.17
C GLY A 393 13.58 -10.50 -4.32
N ALA A 394 14.76 -10.07 -4.76
CA ALA A 394 14.92 -9.13 -5.88
C ALA A 394 14.45 -9.73 -7.22
N ALA A 395 14.81 -10.98 -7.51
CA ALA A 395 14.41 -11.65 -8.74
C ALA A 395 12.90 -11.86 -8.81
N LYS A 396 12.26 -12.26 -7.70
CA LYS A 396 10.79 -12.45 -7.61
C LYS A 396 10.01 -11.16 -7.86
N SER A 397 10.47 -10.06 -7.27
CA SER A 397 9.86 -8.73 -7.38
C SER A 397 10.22 -7.99 -8.68
N GLY A 398 11.18 -8.50 -9.46
CA GLY A 398 11.58 -7.91 -10.74
C GLY A 398 12.49 -6.68 -10.62
N GLN A 399 13.27 -6.59 -9.54
CA GLN A 399 14.13 -5.44 -9.24
C GLN A 399 15.48 -5.59 -9.95
N GLU A 400 15.58 -5.08 -11.19
CA GLU A 400 16.74 -5.25 -12.09
C GLU A 400 18.06 -4.80 -11.46
N GLU A 401 18.08 -3.58 -10.92
CA GLU A 401 19.28 -3.00 -10.29
C GLU A 401 19.70 -3.75 -9.01
N ALA A 402 18.72 -4.27 -8.25
CA ALA A 402 19.00 -5.01 -7.02
C ALA A 402 19.59 -6.39 -7.34
N VAL A 403 19.08 -7.07 -8.38
CA VAL A 403 19.68 -8.31 -8.88
C VAL A 403 21.10 -8.05 -9.38
N ASP A 404 21.32 -6.99 -10.17
CA ASP A 404 22.64 -6.69 -10.71
C ASP A 404 23.68 -6.42 -9.62
N LEU A 405 23.32 -5.63 -8.60
CA LEU A 405 24.15 -5.39 -7.41
C LEU A 405 24.48 -6.69 -6.67
N LEU A 406 23.49 -7.56 -6.44
CA LEU A 406 23.72 -8.82 -5.73
C LEU A 406 24.62 -9.78 -6.52
N LEU A 407 24.48 -9.81 -7.86
CA LEU A 407 25.34 -10.59 -8.74
C LEU A 407 26.79 -10.06 -8.77
N GLU A 408 26.98 -8.73 -8.75
CA GLU A 408 28.31 -8.11 -8.60
C GLU A 408 29.01 -8.57 -7.31
N LEU A 409 28.24 -8.79 -6.25
CA LEU A 409 28.73 -9.19 -4.94
C LEU A 409 28.86 -10.72 -4.78
N GLY A 410 28.62 -11.50 -5.83
CA GLY A 410 28.83 -12.95 -5.83
C GLY A 410 27.62 -13.79 -5.41
N ALA A 411 26.40 -13.23 -5.40
CA ALA A 411 25.19 -14.04 -5.25
C ALA A 411 24.99 -15.03 -6.42
N ASP A 412 24.30 -16.15 -6.18
CA ASP A 412 24.16 -17.23 -7.16
C ASP A 412 23.29 -16.82 -8.37
N PRO A 413 23.87 -16.71 -9.58
CA PRO A 413 23.13 -16.35 -10.78
C PRO A 413 22.13 -17.43 -11.23
N LEU A 414 22.37 -18.70 -10.92
CA LEU A 414 21.44 -19.77 -11.29
C LEU A 414 20.15 -19.66 -10.49
N LEU A 415 20.26 -19.34 -9.20
CA LEU A 415 19.11 -19.08 -8.35
C LEU A 415 18.28 -17.90 -8.87
N ALA A 416 18.93 -16.78 -9.24
CA ALA A 416 18.25 -15.64 -9.86
C ALA A 416 17.49 -16.03 -11.13
N LEU A 417 18.12 -16.80 -12.03
CA LEU A 417 17.52 -17.25 -13.28
C LEU A 417 16.26 -18.09 -13.03
N ARG A 418 16.37 -19.10 -12.15
CA ARG A 418 15.25 -20.00 -11.81
C ARG A 418 14.06 -19.23 -11.26
N ILE A 419 14.28 -18.29 -10.33
CA ILE A 419 13.21 -17.46 -9.77
C ILE A 419 12.63 -16.51 -10.82
N ALA A 420 13.47 -15.81 -11.59
CA ALA A 420 13.02 -14.87 -12.61
C ALA A 420 12.11 -15.55 -13.65
N VAL A 421 12.45 -16.76 -14.07
CA VAL A 421 11.62 -17.51 -15.03
C VAL A 421 10.32 -18.00 -14.37
N ARG A 422 10.40 -18.56 -13.16
CA ARG A 422 9.23 -19.07 -12.42
C ARG A 422 8.22 -17.98 -12.05
N GLU A 423 8.69 -16.78 -11.76
CA GLU A 423 7.87 -15.62 -11.36
C GLU A 423 7.59 -14.68 -12.55
N SER A 424 7.87 -15.11 -13.78
CA SER A 424 7.50 -14.38 -15.00
C SER A 424 8.18 -13.00 -15.18
N GLN A 425 9.46 -12.89 -14.82
CA GLN A 425 10.26 -11.66 -14.84
C GLN A 425 11.28 -11.62 -16.00
N PRO A 426 10.86 -11.35 -17.26
CA PRO A 426 11.71 -11.49 -18.45
C PRO A 426 12.88 -10.52 -18.54
N ARG A 427 12.80 -9.38 -17.84
CA ARG A 427 13.91 -8.43 -17.80
C ARG A 427 15.06 -8.94 -16.95
N ILE A 428 14.75 -9.54 -15.80
CA ILE A 428 15.73 -10.22 -14.95
C ILE A 428 16.31 -11.43 -15.68
N THR A 429 15.47 -12.24 -16.32
CA THR A 429 15.93 -13.37 -17.16
C THR A 429 16.93 -12.89 -18.20
N LYS A 430 16.62 -11.79 -18.91
CA LYS A 430 17.53 -11.21 -19.90
C LYS A 430 18.84 -10.75 -19.28
N LEU A 431 18.78 -9.99 -18.20
CA LEU A 431 19.95 -9.47 -17.48
C LEU A 431 20.89 -10.60 -17.04
N VAL A 432 20.34 -11.63 -16.39
CA VAL A 432 21.11 -12.77 -15.89
C VAL A 432 21.77 -13.53 -17.04
N LEU A 433 21.04 -13.80 -18.13
CA LEU A 433 21.58 -14.52 -19.28
C LEU A 433 22.56 -13.67 -20.11
N ASP A 434 22.41 -12.35 -20.15
CA ASP A 434 23.39 -11.44 -20.79
C ASP A 434 24.73 -11.47 -20.04
N ARG A 435 24.69 -11.58 -18.71
CA ARG A 435 25.89 -11.61 -17.87
C ARG A 435 26.52 -13.00 -17.76
N PHE A 436 25.69 -14.04 -17.77
CA PHE A 436 26.09 -15.43 -17.61
C PHE A 436 25.46 -16.30 -18.72
N PRO A 437 26.01 -16.24 -19.95
CA PRO A 437 25.44 -16.94 -21.11
C PRO A 437 25.43 -18.47 -20.96
N ASP A 438 26.42 -19.04 -20.28
CA ASP A 438 26.60 -20.49 -20.14
C ASP A 438 25.65 -21.14 -19.12
N LEU A 439 24.77 -20.38 -18.45
CA LEU A 439 23.88 -20.92 -17.40
C LEU A 439 22.93 -21.98 -17.93
N LEU A 440 22.47 -21.83 -19.17
CA LEU A 440 21.45 -22.70 -19.76
C LEU A 440 22.02 -24.08 -20.13
N ASP A 441 23.32 -24.16 -20.42
CA ASP A 441 24.01 -25.39 -20.82
C ASP A 441 24.47 -26.24 -19.63
N ARG A 442 24.34 -25.72 -18.41
CA ARG A 442 24.68 -26.46 -17.18
C ARG A 442 23.86 -27.75 -17.08
N ASP A 443 24.49 -28.75 -16.47
CA ASP A 443 23.92 -30.09 -16.28
C ASP A 443 23.41 -30.68 -17.60
N ASP A 444 24.22 -30.62 -18.67
CA ASP A 444 23.88 -31.09 -20.02
C ASP A 444 22.59 -30.44 -20.58
N GLY A 445 22.41 -29.14 -20.31
CA GLY A 445 21.25 -28.36 -20.73
C GLY A 445 19.97 -28.58 -19.92
N GLN A 446 20.04 -29.30 -18.77
CA GLN A 446 18.87 -29.51 -17.92
C GLN A 446 18.32 -28.18 -17.37
N GLU A 447 19.19 -27.21 -17.06
CA GLU A 447 18.76 -25.91 -16.58
C GLU A 447 17.98 -25.12 -17.64
N GLY A 448 18.44 -25.13 -18.89
CA GLY A 448 17.71 -24.54 -20.01
C GLY A 448 16.34 -25.19 -20.22
N ARG A 449 16.27 -26.52 -20.15
CA ARG A 449 15.01 -27.28 -20.28
C ARG A 449 14.03 -26.99 -19.13
N LEU A 450 14.52 -26.95 -17.90
CA LEU A 450 13.71 -26.62 -16.73
C LEU A 450 13.20 -25.18 -16.78
N ALA A 451 14.04 -24.22 -17.19
CA ALA A 451 13.63 -22.85 -17.43
C ALA A 451 12.54 -22.78 -18.51
N MET A 452 12.68 -23.51 -19.62
CA MET A 452 11.65 -23.58 -20.66
C MET A 452 10.33 -24.13 -20.12
N TRP A 453 10.39 -25.23 -19.35
CA TRP A 453 9.21 -25.82 -18.72
C TRP A 453 8.48 -24.82 -17.82
N HIS A 454 9.20 -24.10 -16.96
CA HIS A 454 8.62 -23.04 -16.13
C HIS A 454 8.02 -21.89 -16.97
N ALA A 455 8.71 -21.45 -18.03
CA ALA A 455 8.22 -20.39 -18.90
C ALA A 455 6.91 -20.77 -19.62
N VAL A 456 6.80 -22.03 -20.08
CA VAL A 456 5.61 -22.58 -20.74
C VAL A 456 4.46 -22.75 -19.77
N THR A 457 4.70 -23.37 -18.61
CA THR A 457 3.65 -23.60 -17.59
C THR A 457 3.11 -22.29 -17.01
N ARG A 458 3.95 -21.26 -16.89
CA ARG A 458 3.56 -19.89 -16.52
C ARG A 458 3.06 -19.05 -17.71
N LYS A 459 3.01 -19.64 -18.90
CA LYS A 459 2.51 -19.04 -20.14
C LYS A 459 3.20 -17.70 -20.47
N ASN A 460 4.49 -17.57 -20.17
CA ASN A 460 5.24 -16.33 -20.38
C ASN A 460 5.95 -16.31 -21.74
N LEU A 461 5.29 -15.75 -22.77
CA LEU A 461 5.83 -15.70 -24.13
C LEU A 461 7.20 -15.01 -24.23
N ARG A 462 7.47 -14.02 -23.38
CA ARG A 462 8.74 -13.28 -23.43
C ARG A 462 9.90 -14.14 -22.93
N ASN A 463 9.70 -14.86 -21.83
CA ASN A 463 10.70 -15.82 -21.36
C ASN A 463 10.88 -16.96 -22.37
N ILE A 464 9.79 -17.46 -22.98
CA ILE A 464 9.89 -18.50 -24.02
C ILE A 464 10.74 -18.01 -25.19
N THR A 465 10.41 -16.85 -25.79
CA THR A 465 11.18 -16.28 -26.89
C THR A 465 12.64 -16.06 -26.51
N LEU A 466 12.89 -15.46 -25.34
CA LEU A 466 14.24 -15.19 -24.88
C LEU A 466 15.06 -16.47 -24.71
N LEU A 467 14.49 -17.52 -24.11
CA LEU A 467 15.18 -18.80 -23.93
C LEU A 467 15.50 -19.48 -25.27
N VAL A 468 14.59 -19.42 -26.25
CA VAL A 468 14.85 -19.92 -27.61
C VAL A 468 15.96 -19.11 -28.30
N GLU A 469 15.95 -17.78 -28.17
CA GLU A 469 17.00 -16.91 -28.69
C GLU A 469 18.38 -17.21 -28.08
N ARG A 470 18.42 -17.73 -26.85
CA ARG A 470 19.66 -18.19 -26.19
C ARG A 470 19.97 -19.67 -26.42
N GLY A 471 19.30 -20.33 -27.36
CA GLY A 471 19.66 -21.67 -27.83
C GLY A 471 19.01 -22.82 -27.06
N VAL A 472 17.99 -22.58 -26.23
CA VAL A 472 17.26 -23.69 -25.59
C VAL A 472 16.46 -24.47 -26.63
N SER A 473 16.73 -25.78 -26.71
CA SER A 473 16.03 -26.70 -27.60
C SER A 473 14.52 -26.78 -27.29
N LEU A 474 13.69 -26.76 -28.33
CA LEU A 474 12.24 -26.92 -28.23
C LEU A 474 11.76 -28.36 -28.38
N ASN A 475 12.59 -29.25 -28.95
CA ASN A 475 12.16 -30.56 -29.43
C ASN A 475 13.01 -31.69 -28.86
N ASP A 476 14.33 -31.49 -28.77
CA ASP A 476 15.31 -32.53 -28.44
C ASP A 476 15.88 -32.37 -27.03
N GLY A 477 16.37 -33.46 -26.44
CA GLY A 477 17.07 -33.47 -25.15
C GLY A 477 16.18 -33.67 -23.91
N TYR A 478 14.88 -33.88 -24.11
CA TYR A 478 13.91 -34.21 -23.06
C TYR A 478 13.87 -35.73 -22.81
N LYS A 479 13.69 -36.13 -21.54
CA LYS A 479 13.64 -37.56 -21.17
C LYS A 479 12.25 -38.14 -21.37
N GLU A 480 11.24 -37.35 -21.05
CA GLU A 480 9.84 -37.74 -21.11
C GLU A 480 9.05 -36.87 -22.09
N SER A 481 8.04 -37.43 -22.73
CA SER A 481 7.24 -36.70 -23.74
C SER A 481 6.50 -35.49 -23.15
N TRP A 482 6.09 -35.55 -21.89
CA TRP A 482 5.39 -34.46 -21.20
C TRP A 482 6.31 -33.27 -20.87
N GLU A 483 7.63 -33.47 -20.87
CA GLU A 483 8.61 -32.39 -20.65
C GLU A 483 8.79 -31.52 -21.90
N ILE A 484 8.41 -32.04 -23.09
CA ILE A 484 8.51 -31.32 -24.35
C ILE A 484 7.61 -30.08 -24.28
N PRO A 485 8.14 -28.87 -24.56
CA PRO A 485 7.44 -27.58 -24.43
C PRO A 485 6.04 -27.56 -25.04
N ILE A 486 5.86 -28.14 -26.23
CA ILE A 486 4.57 -28.12 -26.92
C ILE A 486 3.52 -29.01 -26.21
N ASN A 487 3.93 -30.15 -25.66
CA ASN A 487 3.06 -31.05 -24.92
C ASN A 487 2.68 -30.45 -23.57
N ALA A 488 3.64 -29.86 -22.86
CA ALA A 488 3.38 -29.12 -21.62
C ALA A 488 2.40 -27.93 -21.86
N ALA A 489 2.50 -27.24 -23.00
CA ALA A 489 1.58 -26.16 -23.36
C ALA A 489 0.15 -26.65 -23.64
N LYS A 490 0.02 -27.83 -24.27
CA LYS A 490 -1.27 -28.49 -24.52
C LYS A 490 -1.94 -28.93 -23.22
N ASP A 491 -1.21 -29.57 -22.33
CA ASP A 491 -1.71 -30.01 -21.01
C ASP A 491 -2.20 -28.83 -20.16
N GLY A 492 -1.51 -27.69 -20.24
CA GLY A 492 -1.87 -26.45 -19.56
C GLY A 492 -3.02 -25.63 -20.20
N LYS A 493 -3.65 -26.16 -21.28
CA LYS A 493 -4.71 -25.52 -22.06
C LYS A 493 -4.34 -24.11 -22.53
N GLY A 494 -3.14 -23.93 -23.07
CA GLY A 494 -2.63 -22.64 -23.56
C GLY A 494 -2.47 -22.60 -25.08
N GLN A 495 -3.56 -22.55 -25.86
CA GLN A 495 -3.49 -22.60 -27.33
C GLN A 495 -2.59 -21.51 -27.94
N TRP A 496 -2.56 -20.32 -27.34
CA TRP A 496 -1.70 -19.23 -27.77
C TRP A 496 -0.22 -19.49 -27.47
N VAL A 497 0.11 -20.23 -26.41
CA VAL A 497 1.49 -20.70 -26.13
C VAL A 497 1.89 -21.76 -27.16
N VAL A 498 0.99 -22.69 -27.50
CA VAL A 498 1.21 -23.68 -28.57
C VAL A 498 1.50 -22.97 -29.89
N ASN A 499 0.65 -22.03 -30.31
CA ASN A 499 0.85 -21.27 -31.54
C ASN A 499 2.17 -20.50 -31.54
N HIS A 500 2.55 -19.94 -30.39
CA HIS A 500 3.83 -19.23 -30.23
C HIS A 500 5.02 -20.19 -30.35
N LEU A 501 4.99 -21.35 -29.71
CA LEU A 501 6.02 -22.39 -29.83
C LEU A 501 6.16 -22.90 -31.27
N LEU A 502 5.04 -23.14 -31.97
CA LEU A 502 5.03 -23.50 -33.39
C LEU A 502 5.69 -22.40 -34.25
N SER A 503 5.41 -21.13 -33.96
CA SER A 503 6.03 -20.00 -34.67
C SER A 503 7.54 -19.90 -34.44
N LEU A 504 8.03 -20.44 -33.32
CA LEU A 504 9.45 -20.51 -32.98
C LEU A 504 10.14 -21.81 -33.45
N GLY A 505 9.40 -22.70 -34.13
CA GLY A 505 9.96 -23.94 -34.71
C GLY A 505 9.79 -25.21 -33.87
N ALA A 506 8.88 -25.22 -32.88
CA ALA A 506 8.52 -26.46 -32.18
C ALA A 506 7.80 -27.44 -33.13
N HIS A 507 8.03 -28.73 -32.95
CA HIS A 507 7.37 -29.80 -33.69
C HIS A 507 6.27 -30.43 -32.83
N ASP A 508 5.07 -30.51 -33.38
CA ASP A 508 3.96 -31.23 -32.74
C ASP A 508 4.00 -32.70 -33.14
N THR A 509 4.50 -33.56 -32.24
CA THR A 509 4.63 -35.00 -32.48
C THR A 509 3.56 -35.83 -31.76
N SER A 510 2.61 -35.21 -31.06
CA SER A 510 1.53 -35.91 -30.35
C SER A 510 0.31 -36.11 -31.25
N GLU A 511 -0.24 -37.32 -31.32
CA GLU A 511 -1.47 -37.64 -32.08
C GLU A 511 -2.75 -37.11 -31.40
N ASP A 512 -2.69 -36.61 -30.17
CA ASP A 512 -3.87 -36.18 -29.41
C ASP A 512 -4.14 -34.67 -29.55
N VAL A 513 -4.99 -34.34 -30.53
CA VAL A 513 -5.85 -33.15 -30.45
C VAL A 513 -7.08 -33.57 -29.64
N ARG A 514 -7.11 -33.26 -28.34
CA ARG A 514 -8.40 -33.19 -27.64
C ARG A 514 -9.12 -31.95 -28.17
N GLU A 515 -9.97 -32.17 -29.17
CA GLU A 515 -11.00 -31.21 -29.57
C GLU A 515 -11.74 -30.73 -28.33
N GLU A 516 -11.97 -29.42 -28.30
CA GLU A 516 -12.67 -28.75 -27.22
C GLU A 516 -14.01 -29.43 -26.94
N ASP A 517 -14.19 -29.93 -25.70
CA ASP A 517 -15.50 -29.87 -25.07
C ASP A 517 -15.81 -28.39 -24.83
N CYS A 518 -16.22 -27.70 -25.90
CA CYS A 518 -16.94 -26.44 -25.86
C CYS A 518 -18.35 -26.73 -25.29
N SER A 519 -18.41 -27.07 -24.01
CA SER A 519 -19.68 -27.17 -23.29
C SER A 519 -19.54 -26.63 -21.87
N LEU A 520 -20.56 -25.84 -21.48
CA LEU A 520 -20.90 -25.32 -20.15
C LEU A 520 -20.31 -23.95 -19.80
N THR A 521 -21.00 -22.85 -20.13
CA THR A 521 -22.19 -22.21 -19.49
C THR A 521 -21.87 -21.21 -18.38
N THR A 522 -22.41 -20.00 -18.59
CA THR A 522 -22.98 -19.05 -17.62
C THR A 522 -22.06 -18.37 -16.59
N GLY A 523 -21.83 -17.07 -16.81
CA GLY A 523 -22.09 -16.05 -15.78
C GLY A 523 -20.99 -15.69 -14.77
N LEU A 524 -19.75 -16.13 -14.93
CA LEU A 524 -18.64 -15.69 -14.08
C LEU A 524 -17.44 -15.24 -14.94
N VAL A 525 -17.06 -13.97 -14.79
CA VAL A 525 -15.89 -13.36 -15.43
C VAL A 525 -14.62 -13.99 -14.86
N GLN A 526 -13.86 -14.71 -15.67
CA GLN A 526 -12.49 -15.09 -15.35
C GLN A 526 -11.57 -13.87 -15.51
N LEU A 527 -10.86 -13.50 -14.44
CA LEU A 527 -9.83 -12.47 -14.48
C LEU A 527 -8.59 -13.03 -15.17
N GLU A 528 -8.28 -12.54 -16.37
CA GLU A 528 -7.02 -12.85 -17.06
C GLU A 528 -5.83 -12.28 -16.29
N GLU A 529 -4.71 -13.02 -16.29
CA GLU A 529 -3.45 -12.73 -15.57
C GLU A 529 -2.85 -11.34 -15.90
N ARG A 530 -3.17 -10.80 -17.08
CA ARG A 530 -2.79 -9.44 -17.47
C ARG A 530 -3.43 -8.36 -16.60
N THR A 531 -4.59 -8.65 -16.02
CA THR A 531 -5.32 -7.79 -15.07
C THR A 531 -4.61 -7.77 -13.72
N TRP A 532 -4.09 -8.92 -13.27
CA TRP A 532 -3.29 -9.02 -12.03
C TRP A 532 -1.90 -8.38 -12.17
N GLN A 533 -1.23 -8.58 -13.31
CA GLN A 533 0.06 -7.93 -13.62
C GLN A 533 -0.05 -6.40 -13.72
N TRP A 534 -1.24 -5.86 -13.94
CA TRP A 534 -1.48 -4.42 -13.95
C TRP A 534 -1.72 -3.86 -12.54
N VAL A 535 -2.46 -4.59 -11.70
CA VAL A 535 -2.73 -4.21 -10.29
C VAL A 535 -1.47 -4.24 -9.42
N CYS A 536 -0.49 -5.10 -9.71
CA CYS A 536 0.76 -5.15 -8.92
C CYS A 536 1.85 -4.18 -9.39
N LYS A 537 1.62 -3.43 -10.48
CA LYS A 537 2.63 -2.54 -11.08
C LYS A 537 2.40 -1.05 -10.78
N TYR A 538 1.27 -0.74 -10.15
CA TYR A 538 0.89 0.56 -9.59
C TYR A 538 0.38 0.34 -8.18
#